data_AF-A0A453P0N9-F1
#
_entry.id   AF-A0A453P0N9-F1
#
_cell.length_a   1.000
_cell.length_b   1.000
_cell.length_c   1.000
_cell.angle_alpha   90.00
_cell.angle_beta   90.00
_cell.angle_gamma   90.00
#
_symmetry.space_group_name_H-M   'P 1'
#
loop_
_entity.id
_entity.type
_entity.pdbx_description
1 polymer ?
#
loop_
_entity_poly.entity_id
_entity_poly.type
_entity_poly.pdbx_seq_one_letter_code
_entity_poly.pdbx_strand_id
1 'polypeptide(L)' 'MAPIKIGINGFGRIGRLVARVALQSPDVELVAVNDPFITTDYM' A
#
# COMPACT_ATOMS: atom_id res chain seq x y z
N MET A 1 -9.55 6.31 -17.56
CA MET A 1 -8.37 5.42 -17.65
C MET A 1 -8.50 4.37 -16.54
N ALA A 2 -7.97 3.16 -16.70
CA ALA A 2 -7.94 2.21 -15.58
C ALA A 2 -6.97 2.71 -14.49
N PRO A 3 -7.24 2.47 -13.19
CA PRO A 3 -6.36 2.90 -12.11
C PRO A 3 -4.99 2.21 -12.22
N ILE A 4 -3.93 2.93 -11.85
CA ILE A 4 -2.56 2.42 -11.84
C ILE A 4 -2.40 1.47 -10.66
N LYS A 5 -2.07 0.21 -10.94
CA LYS A 5 -1.83 -0.79 -9.92
C LYS A 5 -0.44 -0.62 -9.31
N ILE A 6 -0.39 -0.54 -7.99
CA ILE A 6 0.86 -0.39 -7.24
C ILE A 6 1.00 -1.46 -6.15
N GLY A 7 2.25 -1.79 -5.82
CA GLY A 7 2.60 -2.58 -4.64
C GLY A 7 3.55 -1.80 -3.73
N ILE A 8 3.52 -2.10 -2.42
CA ILE A 8 4.41 -1.49 -1.42
C ILE A 8 5.37 -2.56 -0.90
N ASN A 9 6.68 -2.31 -1.00
CA ASN A 9 7.72 -3.15 -0.41
C ASN A 9 8.35 -2.42 0.79
N GLY A 10 8.03 -2.89 2.00
CA GLY A 10 8.32 -2.23 3.27
C GLY A 10 7.12 -1.41 3.79
N PHE A 11 6.41 -1.96 4.76
CA PHE A 11 5.20 -1.37 5.35
C PHE A 11 5.47 -0.64 6.67
N GLY A 12 6.61 0.06 6.73
CA GLY A 12 6.98 0.95 7.80
C GLY A 12 6.22 2.29 7.79
N ARG A 13 6.83 3.34 8.35
CA ARG A 13 6.20 4.66 8.47
C ARG A 13 5.74 5.23 7.12
N ILE A 14 6.60 5.20 6.10
CA ILE A 14 6.29 5.76 4.78
C ILE A 14 5.32 4.87 4.01
N GLY A 15 5.53 3.55 4.00
CA GLY A 15 4.63 2.60 3.33
C GLY A 15 3.17 2.76 3.79
N ARG A 16 2.94 2.90 5.11
CA ARG A 16 1.58 3.14 5.64
C ARG A 16 0.98 4.49 5.24
N LEU A 17 1.79 5.55 5.16
CA LEU A 17 1.33 6.86 4.68
C LEU A 17 0.99 6.84 3.20
N VAL A 18 1.80 6.18 2.38
CA VAL A 18 1.53 5.98 0.95
C VAL A 18 0.25 5.19 0.76
N ALA A 19 0.05 4.09 1.49
CA ALA A 19 -1.19 3.31 1.43
C ALA A 19 -2.41 4.17 1.77
N ARG A 20 -2.32 5.00 2.82
CA ARG A 20 -3.42 5.90 3.23
C ARG A 20 -3.82 6.89 2.13
N VAL A 21 -2.85 7.51 1.46
CA VAL A 21 -3.13 8.45 0.35
C VAL A 21 -3.60 7.72 -0.89
N ALA A 22 -3.02 6.55 -1.21
CA ALA A 22 -3.42 5.73 -2.34
C ALA A 22 -4.89 5.30 -2.24
N LEU A 23 -5.37 4.92 -1.04
CA LEU A 23 -6.77 4.56 -0.81
C LEU A 23 -7.76 5.72 -1.01
N GLN A 24 -7.27 6.96 -1.05
CA GLN A 24 -8.09 8.15 -1.30
C GLN A 24 -8.01 8.63 -2.77
N SER A 25 -7.15 8.02 -3.59
CA SER A 25 -6.92 8.41 -4.97
C SER A 25 -7.65 7.46 -5.92
N PRO A 26 -8.57 7.95 -6.77
CA PRO A 26 -9.23 7.10 -7.78
C PRO A 26 -8.30 6.67 -8.91
N ASP A 27 -7.12 7.30 -9.02
CA ASP A 27 -6.14 7.02 -10.07
C ASP A 27 -5.24 5.83 -9.75
N VAL A 28 -5.27 5.32 -8.52
CA VAL A 28 -4.34 4.31 -8.01
C VAL A 28 -5.08 3.17 -7.32
N GLU A 29 -4.63 1.94 -7.56
CA GLU A 29 -5.13 0.73 -6.90
C GLU A 29 -3.96 0.04 -6.18
N LEU A 30 -3.99 0.00 -4.84
CA LEU A 30 -3.00 -0.74 -4.06
C LEU A 30 -3.36 -2.23 -4.07
N VAL A 31 -2.56 -3.05 -4.74
CA VAL A 31 -2.87 -4.47 -4.96
C VAL A 31 -2.06 -5.43 -4.08
N ALA A 32 -0.93 -4.99 -3.53
CA ALA A 32 -0.08 -5.84 -2.71
C ALA A 32 0.77 -5.02 -1.73
N VAL A 33 1.08 -5.63 -0.59
CA VAL A 33 2.05 -5.15 0.38
C VAL A 33 2.95 -6.31 0.79
N ASN A 34 4.25 -6.08 0.86
CA ASN A 34 5.25 -7.03 1.32
C ASN A 34 6.07 -6.42 2.45
N ASP A 35 6.07 -7.05 3.63
CA ASP A 35 6.97 -6.73 4.73
C ASP A 35 7.27 -8.01 5.53
N PRO A 36 8.54 -8.43 5.65
CA PRO A 36 8.89 -9.68 6.32
C PRO A 36 8.89 -9.59 7.86
N PHE A 37 8.77 -8.39 8.42
CA PHE A 37 8.84 -8.16 9.87
C PHE A 37 7.49 -7.79 10.48
N ILE A 38 6.43 -7.79 9.67
CA ILE A 38 5.08 -7.41 10.07
C ILE A 38 4.11 -8.49 9.61
N THR A 39 3.29 -8.98 10.53
CA THR A 39 2.25 -9.97 10.23
C THR A 39 0.96 -9.30 9.77
N THR A 40 0.11 -10.01 9.03
CA THR A 40 -1.12 -9.45 8.46
C THR A 40 -2.15 -9.03 9.51
N ASP A 41 -2.14 -9.64 10.69
CA ASP A 41 -3.00 -9.27 11.82
C ASP A 41 -2.54 -7.97 12.52
N TYR A 42 -1.29 -7.56 12.31
CA TYR A 42 -0.77 -6.28 12.81
C TYR A 42 -0.99 -5.12 11.83
N MET A 43 -1.13 -5.41 10.53
CA MET A 43 -1.28 -4.42 9.45
C MET A 43 -2.66 -3.78 9.42
#